data_AF-A0AAX6H1M0-F1
#
_entry.id   AF-A0AAX6H1M0-F1
#
_cell.length_a   1.000
_cell.length_b   1.000
_cell.length_c   1.000
_cell.angle_alpha   90.00
_cell.angle_beta   90.00
_cell.angle_gamma   90.00
#
_symmetry.space_group_name_H-M   'P 1'
#
loop_
_entity.id
_entity.type
_entity.pdbx_description
1 polymer ?
#
loop_
_entity_poly.entity_id
_entity_poly.type
_entity_poly.pdbx_seq_one_letter_code
_entity_poly.pdbx_strand_id
1 'polypeptide(L)'
;MYTLVDILHDMANINLYCGIKSQYKSVALSLSLIIIINFVQKTCHTSMEQSHFLSKSSASLQTEQEHEEEGYQRVHQQCRDLVSSLPIVEGCSIMELCFHDGFFQPIPVMVGSMMVQKLFEARPTDIIMATLPKSGTTWLKALLFATVNRNSSPSPTGNLATLNPHQCVPFLEGELYGDGVRVPEMDSIPSPRLLATHIPFHFLPNSVVDSGCRVVYLCRNPKDNIVSYWHFISKLRKKNGREPLPLDVCFDRFCQGRSHSGPLWDHMLGYWKASLRVGGCNVLFMRYEELMKDPAAELKRVAEVRGLSLHAGGAGERGGGGHRRDVRVREAEQLGGEQCRKTNLVSHNGR
;
A
#
# COMPACT_ATOMS: atom_id res chain seq x y z
N MET A 1 10.81 -7.36 -22.59
CA MET A 1 9.82 -6.52 -21.90
C MET A 1 8.81 -7.49 -21.31
N TYR A 2 8.78 -7.69 -20.00
CA TYR A 2 7.86 -8.64 -19.34
C TYR A 2 6.48 -7.97 -19.28
N THR A 3 5.61 -8.27 -20.24
CA THR A 3 4.30 -7.67 -20.51
C THR A 3 3.19 -8.30 -19.64
N LEU A 4 1.94 -7.81 -19.77
CA LEU A 4 0.76 -8.49 -19.21
C LEU A 4 0.70 -9.97 -19.62
N VAL A 5 1.21 -10.32 -20.82
CA VAL A 5 1.34 -11.71 -21.27
C VAL A 5 2.24 -12.50 -20.34
N ASP A 6 3.32 -11.91 -19.83
CA ASP A 6 4.25 -12.62 -18.95
C ASP A 6 3.72 -12.76 -17.52
N ILE A 7 2.94 -11.79 -17.01
CA ILE A 7 2.19 -11.94 -15.75
C ILE A 7 1.12 -13.02 -15.92
N LEU A 8 0.34 -12.99 -17.01
CA LEU A 8 -0.70 -13.97 -17.31
C LEU A 8 -0.11 -15.36 -17.62
N HIS A 9 1.08 -15.43 -18.19
CA HIS A 9 1.81 -16.65 -18.47
C HIS A 9 2.39 -17.25 -17.19
N ASP A 10 2.98 -16.43 -16.31
CA ASP A 10 3.37 -16.88 -14.97
C ASP A 10 2.14 -17.30 -14.14
N MET A 11 1.00 -16.60 -14.27
CA MET A 11 -0.29 -17.03 -13.71
C MET A 11 -0.73 -18.38 -14.25
N ALA A 12 -0.72 -18.57 -15.57
CA ALA A 12 -1.11 -19.81 -16.21
C ALA A 12 -0.22 -20.96 -15.77
N ASN A 13 1.10 -20.75 -15.70
CA ASN A 13 2.07 -21.77 -15.31
C ASN A 13 1.98 -22.13 -13.81
N ILE A 14 1.80 -21.15 -12.92
CA ILE A 14 1.62 -21.41 -11.49
C ILE A 14 0.25 -22.04 -11.23
N ASN A 15 -0.81 -21.62 -11.92
CA ASN A 15 -2.13 -22.26 -11.83
C ASN A 15 -2.12 -23.70 -12.35
N LEU A 16 -1.33 -23.98 -13.40
CA LEU A 16 -1.12 -25.34 -13.92
C LEU A 16 -0.36 -26.21 -12.90
N TYR A 17 0.65 -25.65 -12.23
CA TYR A 17 1.44 -26.32 -11.20
C TYR A 17 0.64 -26.57 -9.91
N CYS A 18 -0.18 -25.60 -9.49
CA CYS A 18 -0.95 -25.65 -8.24
C CYS A 18 -2.35 -26.28 -8.41
N GLY A 19 -2.69 -26.82 -9.59
CA GLY A 19 -3.92 -27.57 -9.81
C GLY A 19 -5.21 -26.76 -9.59
N ILE A 20 -5.15 -25.43 -9.71
CA ILE A 20 -6.27 -24.51 -9.44
C ILE A 20 -7.31 -24.65 -10.58
N LYS A 21 -8.15 -25.68 -10.51
CA LYS A 21 -9.24 -25.94 -11.45
C LYS A 21 -10.45 -25.04 -11.14
N SER A 22 -10.93 -24.35 -12.18
CA SER A 22 -12.31 -23.84 -12.40
C SER A 22 -12.52 -22.32 -12.44
N GLN A 23 -12.05 -21.51 -11.48
CA GLN A 23 -12.57 -20.14 -11.35
C GLN A 23 -12.02 -19.06 -12.32
N TYR A 24 -10.89 -19.32 -13.01
CA TYR A 24 -10.21 -18.28 -13.81
C TYR A 24 -10.40 -18.39 -15.35
N LYS A 25 -11.09 -19.42 -15.86
CA LYS A 25 -11.35 -19.57 -17.31
C LYS A 25 -12.32 -18.51 -17.86
N SER A 26 -13.19 -17.96 -17.03
CA SER A 26 -14.19 -16.94 -17.41
C SER A 26 -13.57 -15.54 -17.64
N VAL A 27 -12.43 -15.24 -17.02
CA VAL A 27 -11.79 -13.92 -17.07
C VAL A 27 -11.23 -13.59 -18.46
N ALA A 28 -10.88 -14.60 -19.27
CA ALA A 28 -10.34 -14.38 -20.61
C ALA A 28 -11.41 -13.91 -21.62
N LEU A 29 -12.68 -14.31 -21.43
CA LEU A 29 -13.77 -14.03 -22.37
C LEU A 29 -14.49 -12.69 -22.08
N SER A 30 -14.43 -12.20 -20.83
CA SER A 30 -14.99 -10.89 -20.47
C SER A 30 -14.14 -9.69 -20.92
N LEU A 31 -12.88 -9.93 -21.30
CA LEU A 31 -11.92 -8.90 -21.73
C LEU A 31 -12.24 -8.29 -23.10
N SER A 32 -12.89 -9.02 -24.01
CA SER A 32 -13.24 -8.52 -25.34
C SER A 32 -14.39 -7.50 -25.31
N LEU A 33 -15.27 -7.59 -24.31
CA LEU A 33 -16.45 -6.72 -24.19
C LEU A 33 -16.11 -5.36 -23.56
N ILE A 34 -15.14 -5.33 -22.65
CA ILE A 34 -14.69 -4.11 -21.96
C ILE A 34 -13.97 -3.14 -22.92
N ILE A 35 -13.30 -3.66 -23.95
CA ILE A 35 -12.63 -2.83 -24.98
C ILE A 35 -13.65 -2.05 -25.82
N ILE A 36 -14.84 -2.63 -26.08
CA ILE A 36 -15.88 -2.03 -26.92
C ILE A 36 -16.68 -0.96 -26.15
N ILE A 37 -16.93 -1.18 -24.86
CA ILE A 37 -17.71 -0.25 -24.03
C ILE A 37 -16.95 1.07 -23.78
N ASN A 38 -15.61 1.02 -23.70
CA ASN A 38 -14.77 2.21 -23.45
C ASN A 38 -14.69 3.20 -24.64
N PHE A 39 -15.18 2.82 -25.83
CA PHE A 39 -15.24 3.74 -26.99
C PHE A 39 -16.43 4.71 -26.90
N VAL A 40 -17.47 4.41 -26.12
CA VAL A 40 -18.77 5.11 -26.19
C VAL A 40 -18.96 6.19 -25.12
N GLN A 41 -18.24 6.17 -23.99
CA GLN A 41 -18.52 7.08 -22.86
C GLN A 41 -17.74 8.41 -22.86
N LYS A 42 -17.16 8.82 -23.99
CA LYS A 42 -16.24 9.98 -24.07
C LYS A 42 -16.90 11.37 -24.24
N THR A 43 -18.12 11.59 -23.74
CA THR A 43 -18.78 12.91 -23.83
C THR A 43 -19.87 13.09 -22.75
N CYS A 44 -19.58 13.80 -21.64
CA CYS A 44 -20.26 15.06 -21.27
C CYS A 44 -19.82 15.60 -19.88
N HIS A 45 -20.21 16.85 -19.62
CA HIS A 45 -19.57 17.91 -18.83
C HIS A 45 -19.82 17.98 -17.29
N THR A 46 -19.05 18.92 -16.70
CA THR A 46 -18.84 19.50 -15.36
C THR A 46 -20.00 20.30 -14.70
N SER A 47 -20.04 20.41 -13.35
CA SER A 47 -19.75 21.65 -12.54
C SER A 47 -19.94 21.47 -11.00
N MET A 48 -19.61 22.51 -10.22
CA MET A 48 -19.08 22.57 -8.85
C MET A 48 -20.00 23.35 -7.87
N GLU A 49 -19.89 23.15 -6.55
CA GLU A 49 -20.35 24.13 -5.52
C GLU A 49 -19.58 24.01 -4.18
N GLN A 50 -19.43 25.14 -3.47
CA GLN A 50 -18.67 25.35 -2.22
C GLN A 50 -19.60 25.59 -1.02
N SER A 51 -19.14 25.33 0.21
CA SER A 51 -19.76 25.89 1.43
C SER A 51 -18.75 26.21 2.56
N HIS A 52 -19.06 27.28 3.28
CA HIS A 52 -18.28 27.96 4.34
C HIS A 52 -18.15 27.17 5.66
N PHE A 53 -17.04 27.43 6.37
CA PHE A 53 -16.72 26.90 7.70
C PHE A 53 -16.87 27.99 8.77
N LEU A 54 -17.52 27.67 9.89
CA LEU A 54 -17.67 28.52 11.09
C LEU A 54 -16.87 27.90 12.25
N SER A 55 -16.06 28.70 12.96
CA SER A 55 -15.26 28.22 14.10
C SER A 55 -16.10 28.01 15.36
N LYS A 56 -15.93 26.87 16.02
CA LYS A 56 -16.57 26.53 17.30
C LYS A 56 -15.65 26.76 18.50
N SER A 57 -16.27 26.91 19.67
CA SER A 57 -15.68 27.22 20.98
C SER A 57 -15.08 25.99 21.68
N SER A 58 -14.20 26.22 22.66
CA SER A 58 -13.42 25.19 23.39
C SER A 58 -14.25 24.23 24.23
N ALA A 59 -15.42 24.63 24.74
CA ALA A 59 -16.30 23.75 25.51
C ALA A 59 -17.07 22.75 24.62
N SER A 60 -17.42 23.15 23.39
CA SER A 60 -18.02 22.24 22.40
C SER A 60 -17.03 21.20 21.86
N LEU A 61 -15.74 21.53 21.82
CA LEU A 61 -14.70 20.63 21.31
C LEU A 61 -14.46 19.42 22.23
N GLN A 62 -14.56 19.58 23.55
CA GLN A 62 -14.35 18.47 24.50
C GLN A 62 -15.48 17.46 24.45
N THR A 63 -16.74 17.93 24.41
CA THR A 63 -17.91 17.05 24.30
C THR A 63 -18.00 16.36 22.92
N GLU A 64 -17.56 17.03 21.85
CA GLU A 64 -17.45 16.44 20.52
C GLU A 64 -16.37 15.34 20.46
N GLN A 65 -15.21 15.56 21.10
CA GLN A 65 -14.11 14.58 21.17
C GLN A 65 -14.50 13.32 21.97
N GLU A 66 -15.19 13.47 23.10
CA GLU A 66 -15.66 12.32 23.89
C GLU A 66 -16.68 11.47 23.10
N HIS A 67 -17.62 12.12 22.41
CA HIS A 67 -18.60 11.43 21.58
C HIS A 67 -17.98 10.78 20.32
N GLU A 68 -16.94 11.39 19.76
CA GLU A 68 -16.17 10.85 18.64
C GLU A 68 -15.39 9.59 19.05
N GLU A 69 -14.72 9.61 20.21
CA GLU A 69 -14.00 8.46 20.74
C GLU A 69 -14.96 7.32 21.10
N GLU A 70 -16.11 7.60 21.73
CA GLU A 70 -17.15 6.59 21.96
C GLU A 70 -17.67 5.96 20.65
N GLY A 71 -17.89 6.79 19.62
CA GLY A 71 -18.26 6.33 18.29
C GLY A 71 -17.19 5.42 17.68
N TYR A 72 -15.93 5.82 17.76
CA TYR A 72 -14.79 5.06 17.27
C TYR A 72 -14.66 3.70 17.96
N GLN A 73 -14.73 3.68 19.29
CA GLN A 73 -14.68 2.44 20.08
C GLN A 73 -15.85 1.50 19.75
N ARG A 74 -17.05 2.04 19.50
CA ARG A 74 -18.20 1.25 19.08
C ARG A 74 -17.97 0.59 17.72
N VAL A 75 -17.45 1.33 16.74
CA VAL A 75 -17.15 0.78 15.41
C VAL A 75 -16.03 -0.27 15.51
N HIS A 76 -15.01 -0.01 16.32
CA HIS A 76 -13.94 -0.97 16.57
C HIS A 76 -14.46 -2.28 17.18
N GLN A 77 -15.35 -2.20 18.17
CA GLN A 77 -15.96 -3.38 18.76
C GLN A 77 -16.78 -4.18 17.73
N GLN A 78 -17.58 -3.50 16.90
CA GLN A 78 -18.33 -4.16 15.82
C GLN A 78 -17.42 -4.90 14.83
N CYS A 79 -16.28 -4.28 14.46
CA CYS A 79 -15.28 -4.93 13.61
C CYS A 79 -14.66 -6.15 14.29
N ARG A 80 -14.32 -6.06 15.59
CA ARG A 80 -13.81 -7.20 16.37
C ARG A 80 -14.80 -8.35 16.45
N ASP A 81 -16.06 -8.04 16.74
CA ASP A 81 -17.13 -9.04 16.84
C ASP A 81 -17.34 -9.75 15.50
N LEU A 82 -17.37 -8.99 14.39
CA LEU A 82 -17.46 -9.57 13.05
C LEU A 82 -16.26 -10.49 12.77
N VAL A 83 -15.02 -10.01 12.99
CA VAL A 83 -13.81 -10.80 12.73
C VAL A 83 -13.77 -12.07 13.58
N SER A 84 -14.24 -12.03 14.83
CA SER A 84 -14.31 -13.20 15.72
C SER A 84 -15.19 -14.34 15.19
N SER A 85 -16.16 -14.01 14.31
CA SER A 85 -17.08 -14.98 13.69
C SER A 85 -16.58 -15.51 12.34
N LEU A 86 -15.49 -14.95 11.79
CA LEU A 86 -15.00 -15.31 10.47
C LEU A 86 -14.24 -16.65 10.49
N PRO A 87 -14.23 -17.38 9.35
CA PRO A 87 -13.42 -18.58 9.22
C PRO A 87 -11.93 -18.28 9.42
N ILE A 88 -11.33 -18.98 10.37
CA ILE A 88 -9.89 -18.93 10.65
C ILE A 88 -9.20 -20.05 9.89
N VAL A 89 -8.08 -19.72 9.23
CA VAL A 89 -7.25 -20.69 8.52
C VAL A 89 -5.79 -20.55 8.94
N GLU A 90 -5.07 -21.66 8.86
CA GLU A 90 -3.63 -21.66 9.07
C GLU A 90 -2.91 -21.00 7.88
N GLY A 91 -2.21 -19.90 8.15
CA GLY A 91 -1.33 -19.24 7.19
C GLY A 91 0.09 -19.80 7.22
N CYS A 92 1.02 -19.12 6.55
CA CYS A 92 2.45 -19.46 6.66
C CYS A 92 3.08 -18.93 7.96
N SER A 93 2.51 -17.85 8.52
CA SER A 93 3.03 -17.11 9.67
C SER A 93 2.71 -17.78 11.02
N ILE A 94 3.11 -17.14 12.12
CA ILE A 94 2.66 -17.54 13.46
C ILE A 94 1.24 -17.06 13.77
N MET A 95 0.79 -16.01 13.09
CA MET A 95 -0.53 -15.43 13.25
C MET A 95 -1.52 -16.21 12.38
N GLU A 96 -2.67 -16.50 12.96
CA GLU A 96 -3.82 -17.04 12.26
C GLU A 96 -4.38 -16.02 11.27
N LEU A 97 -4.85 -16.51 10.12
CA LEU A 97 -5.46 -15.68 9.09
C LEU A 97 -6.97 -15.87 9.16
N CYS A 98 -7.71 -14.79 8.93
CA CYS A 98 -9.14 -14.86 8.64
C CYS A 98 -9.39 -14.55 7.17
N PHE A 99 -10.44 -15.14 6.61
CA PHE A 99 -10.88 -14.86 5.25
C PHE A 99 -12.12 -13.96 5.26
N HIS A 100 -12.03 -12.83 4.58
CA HIS A 100 -13.13 -11.88 4.43
C HIS A 100 -13.07 -11.24 3.05
N ASP A 101 -14.23 -11.05 2.43
CA ASP A 101 -14.36 -10.31 1.16
C ASP A 101 -13.30 -10.67 0.09
N GLY A 102 -13.02 -11.96 -0.05
CA GLY A 102 -12.10 -12.47 -1.07
C GLY A 102 -10.61 -12.42 -0.73
N PHE A 103 -10.19 -12.01 0.46
CA PHE A 103 -8.78 -11.97 0.86
C PHE A 103 -8.51 -12.48 2.28
N PHE A 104 -7.25 -12.86 2.52
CA PHE A 104 -6.76 -13.35 3.81
C PHE A 104 -5.95 -12.28 4.53
N GLN A 105 -6.19 -12.10 5.82
CA GLN A 105 -5.44 -11.15 6.64
C GLN A 105 -5.23 -11.70 8.06
N PRO A 106 -4.09 -11.40 8.72
CA PRO A 106 -3.95 -11.71 10.14
C PRO A 106 -5.07 -11.03 10.94
N ILE A 107 -5.64 -11.74 11.91
CA ILE A 107 -6.83 -11.31 12.66
C ILE A 107 -6.76 -9.84 13.14
N PRO A 108 -5.70 -9.37 13.83
CA PRO A 108 -5.63 -7.98 14.27
C PRO A 108 -5.63 -6.97 13.11
N VAL A 109 -4.99 -7.35 12.01
CA VAL A 109 -4.87 -6.48 10.83
C VAL A 109 -6.16 -6.50 10.00
N MET A 110 -6.97 -7.55 10.07
CA MET A 110 -8.31 -7.55 9.48
C MET A 110 -9.22 -6.53 10.17
N VAL A 111 -9.18 -6.47 11.51
CA VAL A 111 -9.92 -5.46 12.27
C VAL A 111 -9.49 -4.06 11.84
N GLY A 112 -8.19 -3.79 11.78
CA GLY A 112 -7.66 -2.51 11.27
C GLY A 112 -8.08 -2.22 9.84
N SER A 113 -8.11 -3.22 8.95
CA SER A 113 -8.57 -3.05 7.57
C SER A 113 -10.05 -2.65 7.51
N MET A 114 -10.91 -3.26 8.31
CA MET A 114 -12.33 -2.89 8.41
C MET A 114 -12.53 -1.49 8.99
N MET A 115 -11.70 -1.11 9.97
CA MET A 115 -11.69 0.25 10.52
C MET A 115 -11.33 1.28 9.45
N VAL A 116 -10.28 1.03 8.66
CA VAL A 116 -9.91 1.87 7.52
C VAL A 116 -11.06 1.98 6.52
N GLN A 117 -11.67 0.85 6.13
CA GLN A 117 -12.80 0.85 5.20
C GLN A 117 -13.98 1.71 5.67
N LYS A 118 -14.23 1.76 6.99
CA LYS A 118 -15.38 2.49 7.57
C LYS A 118 -15.11 3.94 7.91
N LEU A 119 -13.86 4.30 8.24
CA LEU A 119 -13.54 5.56 8.92
C LEU A 119 -12.45 6.39 8.22
N PHE A 120 -11.68 5.82 7.30
CA PHE A 120 -10.62 6.57 6.64
C PHE A 120 -11.19 7.46 5.52
N GLU A 121 -10.97 8.77 5.68
CA GLU A 121 -11.30 9.78 4.69
C GLU A 121 -10.05 10.27 3.95
N ALA A 122 -9.95 9.87 2.68
CA ALA A 122 -8.86 10.28 1.80
C ALA A 122 -9.00 11.75 1.38
N ARG A 123 -7.87 12.44 1.28
CA ARG A 123 -7.77 13.80 0.76
C ARG A 123 -7.25 13.76 -0.67
N PRO A 124 -7.63 14.72 -1.54
CA PRO A 124 -7.06 14.83 -2.88
C PRO A 124 -5.52 14.96 -2.88
N THR A 125 -4.96 15.49 -1.79
CA THR A 125 -3.52 15.65 -1.58
C THR A 125 -2.84 14.41 -1.00
N ASP A 126 -3.54 13.31 -0.72
CA ASP A 126 -2.88 12.11 -0.19
C ASP A 126 -2.06 11.37 -1.25
N ILE A 127 -1.08 10.63 -0.75
CA ILE A 127 -0.29 9.65 -1.49
C ILE A 127 -0.33 8.34 -0.71
N ILE A 128 -1.07 7.36 -1.24
CA ILE A 128 -1.23 6.04 -0.64
C ILE A 128 -0.32 5.06 -1.38
N MET A 129 0.68 4.57 -0.67
CA MET A 129 1.58 3.54 -1.17
C MET A 129 0.99 2.16 -0.87
N ALA A 130 0.66 1.40 -1.92
CA ALA A 130 0.11 0.07 -1.79
C ALA A 130 1.08 -0.99 -2.29
N THR A 131 1.22 -2.10 -1.56
CA THR A 131 2.02 -3.25 -1.99
C THR A 131 1.41 -4.53 -1.47
N LEU A 132 1.56 -5.65 -2.16
CA LEU A 132 1.48 -6.94 -1.45
C LEU A 132 2.72 -7.06 -0.54
N PRO A 133 2.63 -7.62 0.68
CA PRO A 133 3.80 -7.82 1.53
C PRO A 133 4.97 -8.43 0.75
N LYS A 134 6.18 -7.91 1.01
CA LYS A 134 7.46 -8.38 0.42
C LYS A 134 7.67 -8.03 -1.07
N SER A 135 6.90 -7.09 -1.59
CA SER A 135 7.07 -6.55 -2.95
C SER A 135 7.97 -5.31 -3.04
N GLY A 136 8.73 -4.98 -1.98
CA GLY A 136 9.62 -3.81 -1.96
C GLY A 136 9.14 -2.64 -1.07
N THR A 137 8.21 -2.90 -0.14
CA THR A 137 7.55 -1.89 0.70
C THR A 137 8.54 -0.99 1.46
N THR A 138 9.57 -1.54 2.09
CA THR A 138 10.55 -0.74 2.84
C THR A 138 11.32 0.23 1.94
N TRP A 139 11.69 -0.22 0.74
CA TRP A 139 12.46 0.59 -0.19
C TRP A 139 11.60 1.72 -0.77
N LEU A 140 10.39 1.39 -1.24
CA LEU A 140 9.51 2.40 -1.80
C LEU A 140 9.03 3.41 -0.74
N LYS A 141 8.82 3.01 0.53
CA LYS A 141 8.56 3.96 1.64
C LYS A 141 9.69 4.99 1.76
N ALA A 142 10.94 4.54 1.74
CA ALA A 142 12.10 5.43 1.84
C ALA A 142 12.19 6.40 0.65
N LEU A 143 12.02 5.89 -0.57
CA LEU A 143 12.11 6.70 -1.78
C LEU A 143 10.98 7.75 -1.86
N LEU A 144 9.74 7.35 -1.56
CA LEU A 144 8.60 8.27 -1.54
C LEU A 144 8.74 9.32 -0.44
N PHE A 145 9.16 8.92 0.75
CA PHE A 145 9.36 9.83 1.87
C PHE A 145 10.41 10.90 1.53
N ALA A 146 11.56 10.48 1.00
CA ALA A 146 12.62 11.39 0.58
C ALA A 146 12.14 12.34 -0.54
N THR A 147 11.35 11.82 -1.49
CA THR A 147 10.81 12.61 -2.61
C THR A 147 9.83 13.68 -2.13
N VAL A 148 8.88 13.32 -1.25
CA VAL A 148 7.86 14.23 -0.72
C VAL A 148 8.49 15.29 0.18
N ASN A 149 9.45 14.90 1.03
CA ASN A 149 10.06 15.80 2.01
C ASN A 149 11.32 16.52 1.51
N ARG A 150 11.68 16.41 0.21
CA ARG A 150 12.95 16.90 -0.34
C ARG A 150 13.24 18.39 -0.12
N ASN A 151 12.18 19.20 0.05
CA ASN A 151 12.25 20.65 0.23
C ASN A 151 11.94 21.09 1.67
N SER A 152 11.60 20.15 2.56
CA SER A 152 11.22 20.41 3.94
C SER A 152 12.40 20.08 4.84
N SER A 153 13.07 21.09 5.40
CA SER A 153 14.15 20.90 6.36
C SER A 153 13.93 21.73 7.63
N PRO A 154 13.77 21.09 8.80
CA PRO A 154 13.61 19.64 9.02
C PRO A 154 12.21 19.14 8.57
N SER A 155 12.11 17.85 8.19
CA SER A 155 10.81 17.23 7.91
C SER A 155 10.03 17.02 9.22
N PRO A 156 8.75 17.41 9.31
CA PRO A 156 7.95 17.23 10.53
C PRO A 156 7.68 15.75 10.84
N THR A 157 7.75 14.88 9.83
CA THR A 157 7.48 13.44 9.91
C THR A 157 8.74 12.59 10.18
N GLY A 158 9.88 13.23 10.48
CA GLY A 158 11.13 12.59 10.87
C GLY A 158 12.19 12.53 9.77
N ASN A 159 13.25 11.75 10.01
CA ASN A 159 14.42 11.70 9.13
C ASN A 159 14.83 10.25 8.85
N LEU A 160 15.01 9.87 7.59
CA LEU A 160 15.46 8.52 7.18
C LEU A 160 16.85 8.15 7.69
N ALA A 161 17.67 9.14 8.09
CA ALA A 161 18.96 8.89 8.74
C ALA A 161 18.83 8.32 10.16
N THR A 162 17.72 8.59 10.85
CA THR A 162 17.50 8.19 12.25
C THR A 162 16.35 7.19 12.42
N LEU A 163 15.34 7.24 11.57
CA LEU A 163 14.14 6.41 11.66
C LEU A 163 14.14 5.27 10.64
N ASN A 164 13.43 4.19 10.99
CA ASN A 164 13.08 3.16 10.02
C ASN A 164 12.03 3.71 9.03
N PRO A 165 12.10 3.40 7.72
CA PRO A 165 11.10 3.85 6.74
C PRO A 165 9.66 3.48 7.10
N HIS A 166 9.44 2.39 7.83
CA HIS A 166 8.12 2.02 8.35
C HIS A 166 7.58 3.02 9.39
N GLN A 167 8.44 3.72 10.12
CA GLN A 167 8.05 4.77 11.07
C GLN A 167 7.78 6.11 10.38
N CYS A 168 8.41 6.36 9.23
CA CYS A 168 8.23 7.58 8.45
C CYS A 168 6.95 7.59 7.61
N VAL A 169 6.45 6.39 7.25
CA VAL A 169 5.25 6.21 6.43
C VAL A 169 4.40 5.12 7.09
N PRO A 170 3.41 5.48 7.93
CA PRO A 170 2.63 4.51 8.71
C PRO A 170 1.69 3.70 7.80
N PHE A 171 1.38 2.45 8.20
CA PHE A 171 0.33 1.68 7.56
C PHE A 171 -1.04 2.07 8.11
N LEU A 172 -2.03 2.15 7.21
CA LEU A 172 -3.43 2.44 7.55
C LEU A 172 -3.98 1.37 8.51
N GLU A 173 -3.96 0.10 8.11
CA GLU A 173 -4.52 -1.03 8.85
C GLU A 173 -3.67 -1.50 10.05
N GLY A 174 -2.51 -0.87 10.26
CA GLY A 174 -1.54 -1.22 11.29
C GLY A 174 -1.36 -0.11 12.30
N GLU A 175 -0.39 0.78 12.06
CA GLU A 175 -0.02 1.83 13.02
C GLU A 175 -1.11 2.89 13.23
N LEU A 176 -2.00 3.13 12.24
CA LEU A 176 -3.06 4.12 12.37
C LEU A 176 -4.35 3.54 12.94
N TYR A 177 -4.92 2.52 12.30
CA TYR A 177 -6.24 1.99 12.66
C TYR A 177 -6.20 0.60 13.33
N GLY A 178 -5.01 0.04 13.58
CA GLY A 178 -4.86 -1.34 14.03
C GLY A 178 -4.94 -1.57 15.54
N ASP A 179 -4.68 -0.55 16.38
CA ASP A 179 -4.80 -0.71 17.84
C ASP A 179 -6.26 -0.59 18.32
N GLY A 180 -7.07 0.18 17.60
CA GLY A 180 -8.45 0.52 17.95
C GLY A 180 -8.60 1.11 19.35
N VAL A 181 -7.53 1.69 19.90
CA VAL A 181 -7.49 2.33 21.22
C VAL A 181 -7.66 3.83 21.09
N ARG A 182 -7.20 4.43 19.99
CA ARG A 182 -7.28 5.88 19.78
C ARG A 182 -7.79 6.20 18.39
N VAL A 183 -8.59 7.26 18.29
CA VAL A 183 -8.89 7.89 17.00
C VAL A 183 -7.56 8.36 16.38
N PRO A 184 -7.26 8.00 15.12
CA PRO A 184 -6.01 8.42 14.49
C PRO A 184 -5.98 9.93 14.29
N GLU A 185 -4.93 10.60 14.77
CA GLU A 185 -4.72 12.05 14.59
C GLU A 185 -4.27 12.38 13.15
N MET A 186 -5.17 12.19 12.19
CA MET A 186 -4.88 12.34 10.77
C MET A 186 -4.51 13.77 10.34
N ASP A 187 -4.87 14.77 11.14
CA ASP A 187 -4.50 16.18 10.96
C ASP A 187 -3.09 16.52 11.45
N SER A 188 -2.51 15.68 12.31
CA SER A 188 -1.11 15.83 12.74
C SER A 188 -0.12 15.50 11.61
N ILE A 189 -0.55 14.71 10.61
CA ILE A 189 0.26 14.31 9.47
C ILE A 189 0.28 15.46 8.45
N PRO A 190 1.43 16.08 8.17
CA PRO A 190 1.53 17.18 7.21
C PRO A 190 1.04 16.78 5.82
N SER A 191 0.40 17.72 5.13
CA SER A 191 0.01 17.53 3.72
C SER A 191 1.20 17.77 2.78
N PRO A 192 1.37 16.97 1.71
CA PRO A 192 0.58 15.79 1.38
C PRO A 192 0.86 14.62 2.34
N ARG A 193 -0.19 13.95 2.83
CA ARG A 193 -0.02 12.78 3.72
C ARG A 193 0.54 11.63 2.91
N LEU A 194 1.67 11.08 3.35
CA LEU A 194 2.26 9.87 2.78
C LEU A 194 1.91 8.68 3.67
N LEU A 195 1.08 7.78 3.16
CA LEU A 195 0.48 6.67 3.88
C LEU A 195 0.79 5.35 3.17
N ALA A 196 0.76 4.22 3.87
CA ALA A 196 0.97 2.92 3.26
C ALA A 196 -0.16 1.94 3.58
N THR A 197 -0.31 0.91 2.73
CA THR A 197 -1.27 -0.17 2.96
C THR A 197 -0.88 -1.46 2.25
N HIS A 198 -1.33 -2.57 2.81
CA HIS A 198 -1.40 -3.90 2.20
C HIS A 198 -2.85 -4.31 1.88
N ILE A 199 -3.85 -3.46 2.14
CA ILE A 199 -5.26 -3.76 1.84
C ILE A 199 -5.44 -3.92 0.32
N PRO A 200 -6.16 -4.96 -0.17
CA PRO A 200 -6.49 -5.07 -1.59
C PRO A 200 -7.33 -3.89 -2.09
N PHE A 201 -7.16 -3.51 -3.36
CA PHE A 201 -7.82 -2.31 -3.91
C PHE A 201 -9.35 -2.29 -3.72
N HIS A 202 -10.04 -3.43 -3.86
CA HIS A 202 -11.50 -3.49 -3.75
C HIS A 202 -12.02 -3.25 -2.33
N PHE A 203 -11.15 -3.40 -1.33
CA PHE A 203 -11.49 -3.21 0.08
C PHE A 203 -11.07 -1.83 0.61
N LEU A 204 -10.41 -1.00 -0.21
CA LEU A 204 -10.14 0.39 0.14
C LEU A 204 -11.46 1.18 0.21
N PRO A 205 -11.58 2.17 1.12
CA PRO A 205 -12.80 2.97 1.24
C PRO A 205 -13.09 3.78 -0.03
N ASN A 206 -14.37 4.02 -0.30
CA ASN A 206 -14.81 4.80 -1.46
C ASN A 206 -14.19 6.20 -1.50
N SER A 207 -13.90 6.80 -0.33
CA SER A 207 -13.19 8.07 -0.21
C SER A 207 -11.86 8.07 -0.99
N VAL A 208 -11.13 6.95 -1.02
CA VAL A 208 -9.90 6.80 -1.82
C VAL A 208 -10.22 6.91 -3.29
N VAL A 209 -11.25 6.22 -3.78
CA VAL A 209 -11.65 6.22 -5.19
C VAL A 209 -12.15 7.60 -5.62
N ASP A 210 -12.93 8.27 -4.76
CA ASP A 210 -13.67 9.50 -5.10
C ASP A 210 -12.85 10.77 -4.89
N SER A 211 -11.90 10.78 -3.94
CA SER A 211 -11.10 11.98 -3.60
C SER A 211 -10.15 12.44 -4.71
N GLY A 212 -9.89 11.60 -5.72
CA GLY A 212 -8.86 11.87 -6.72
C GLY A 212 -7.43 11.80 -6.16
N CYS A 213 -7.25 11.23 -4.96
CA CYS A 213 -5.94 11.02 -4.36
C CYS A 213 -5.07 10.09 -5.22
N ARG A 214 -3.81 9.94 -4.82
CA ARG A 214 -2.84 9.15 -5.59
C ARG A 214 -2.58 7.84 -4.90
N VAL A 215 -2.56 6.78 -5.69
CA VAL A 215 -2.19 5.45 -5.24
C VAL A 215 -0.96 5.00 -6.01
N VAL A 216 0.13 4.71 -5.32
CA VAL A 216 1.35 4.14 -5.92
C VAL A 216 1.40 2.67 -5.56
N TYR A 217 1.15 1.80 -6.55
CA TYR A 217 1.18 0.36 -6.36
C TYR A 217 2.48 -0.24 -6.88
N LEU A 218 3.18 -1.01 -6.04
CA LEU A 218 4.39 -1.75 -6.45
C LEU A 218 4.14 -3.25 -6.41
N CYS A 219 4.15 -3.88 -7.57
CA CYS A 219 4.15 -5.33 -7.70
C CYS A 219 5.58 -5.88 -7.85
N ARG A 220 5.72 -7.18 -7.66
CA ARG A 220 6.98 -7.92 -7.81
C ARG A 220 6.70 -9.25 -8.49
N ASN A 221 7.69 -9.82 -9.17
CA ASN A 221 7.59 -11.17 -9.69
C ASN A 221 7.08 -12.14 -8.60
N PRO A 222 6.00 -12.90 -8.86
CA PRO A 222 5.42 -13.80 -7.86
C PRO A 222 6.40 -14.83 -7.29
N LYS A 223 7.31 -15.35 -8.12
CA LYS A 223 8.32 -16.35 -7.71
C LYS A 223 9.26 -15.75 -6.67
N ASP A 224 9.74 -14.53 -6.93
CA ASP A 224 10.61 -13.79 -6.01
C ASP A 224 9.86 -13.32 -4.77
N ASN A 225 8.59 -12.92 -4.92
CA ASN A 225 7.75 -12.52 -3.79
C ASN A 225 7.57 -13.68 -2.80
N ILE A 226 7.23 -14.89 -3.28
CA ILE A 226 7.01 -16.06 -2.42
C ILE A 226 8.28 -16.42 -1.65
N VAL A 227 9.44 -16.45 -2.31
CA VAL A 227 10.72 -16.74 -1.64
C VAL A 227 11.04 -15.67 -0.59
N SER A 228 10.83 -14.39 -0.91
CA SER A 228 11.02 -13.30 0.06
C SER A 228 10.06 -13.37 1.24
N TYR A 229 8.81 -13.77 0.99
CA TYR A 229 7.79 -14.01 2.00
C TYR A 229 8.14 -15.18 2.91
N TRP A 230 8.58 -16.31 2.34
CA TRP A 230 9.03 -17.46 3.11
C TRP A 230 10.19 -17.12 4.05
N HIS A 231 11.22 -16.42 3.58
CA HIS A 231 12.34 -15.99 4.44
C HIS A 231 11.88 -15.05 5.57
N PHE A 232 11.00 -14.10 5.25
CA PHE A 232 10.44 -13.18 6.23
C PHE A 232 9.67 -13.91 7.33
N ILE A 233 8.77 -14.81 6.93
CA ILE A 233 7.99 -15.64 7.83
C ILE A 233 8.88 -16.57 8.65
N SER A 234 9.90 -17.17 8.04
CA SER A 234 10.86 -18.04 8.73
C SER A 234 11.59 -17.29 9.84
N LYS A 235 12.02 -16.04 9.59
CA LYS A 235 12.60 -15.20 10.63
C LYS A 235 11.59 -14.87 11.73
N LEU A 236 10.35 -14.54 11.36
CA LEU A 236 9.30 -14.24 12.33
C LEU A 236 9.01 -15.44 13.24
N ARG A 237 8.93 -16.64 12.68
CA ARG A 237 8.76 -17.89 13.43
C ARG A 237 9.92 -18.14 14.39
N LYS A 238 11.17 -18.04 13.91
CA LYS A 238 12.38 -18.19 14.74
C LYS A 238 12.40 -17.22 15.92
N LYS A 239 12.07 -15.94 15.69
CA LYS A 239 11.99 -14.92 16.76
C LYS A 239 10.94 -15.24 17.83
N ASN A 240 9.95 -16.07 17.49
CA ASN A 240 8.88 -16.49 18.40
C ASN A 240 9.05 -17.95 18.84
N GLY A 241 10.28 -18.49 18.81
CA GLY A 241 10.60 -19.82 19.30
C GLY A 241 10.02 -20.97 18.47
N ARG A 242 9.66 -20.73 17.21
CA ARG A 242 9.13 -21.75 16.29
C ARG A 242 10.11 -22.02 15.15
N GLU A 243 10.21 -23.27 14.76
CA GLU A 243 10.97 -23.66 13.57
C GLU A 243 10.37 -23.06 12.28
N PRO A 244 11.20 -22.70 11.29
CA PRO A 244 10.73 -22.32 9.96
C PRO A 244 9.76 -23.34 9.38
N LEU A 245 8.75 -22.85 8.69
CA LEU A 245 7.90 -23.72 7.90
C LEU A 245 8.70 -24.24 6.69
N PRO A 246 8.61 -25.52 6.30
CA PRO A 246 9.18 -25.98 5.04
C PRO A 246 8.70 -25.13 3.85
N LEU A 247 9.58 -24.90 2.87
CA LEU A 247 9.30 -24.01 1.74
C LEU A 247 8.15 -24.52 0.88
N ASP A 248 8.07 -25.82 0.64
CA ASP A 248 7.00 -26.50 -0.08
C ASP A 248 5.63 -26.31 0.59
N VAL A 249 5.56 -26.43 1.92
CA VAL A 249 4.33 -26.19 2.69
C VAL A 249 3.93 -24.71 2.62
N CYS A 250 4.90 -23.80 2.74
CA CYS A 250 4.65 -22.37 2.59
C CYS A 250 4.18 -22.02 1.17
N PHE A 251 4.78 -22.64 0.16
CA PHE A 251 4.47 -22.45 -1.24
C PHE A 251 3.04 -22.92 -1.56
N ASP A 252 2.65 -24.11 -1.10
CA ASP A 252 1.30 -24.64 -1.26
C ASP A 252 0.25 -23.70 -0.64
N ARG A 253 0.45 -23.29 0.62
CA ARG A 253 -0.43 -22.32 1.30
C ARG A 253 -0.51 -20.99 0.54
N PHE A 254 0.61 -20.48 0.05
CA PHE A 254 0.64 -19.26 -0.74
C PHE A 254 -0.12 -19.40 -2.06
N CYS A 255 0.02 -20.54 -2.76
CA CYS A 255 -0.73 -20.86 -3.98
C CYS A 255 -2.24 -20.93 -3.74
N GLN A 256 -2.66 -21.40 -2.57
CA GLN A 256 -4.06 -21.37 -2.12
C GLN A 256 -4.54 -19.97 -1.69
N GLY A 257 -3.67 -18.95 -1.79
CA GLY A 257 -3.94 -17.58 -1.38
C GLY A 257 -3.81 -17.33 0.12
N ARG A 258 -3.48 -18.35 0.94
CA ARG A 258 -3.40 -18.29 2.41
C ARG A 258 -2.12 -17.59 2.91
N SER A 259 -1.97 -16.34 2.52
CA SER A 259 -0.88 -15.43 2.89
C SER A 259 -1.46 -14.08 3.33
N HIS A 260 -0.66 -13.28 4.04
CA HIS A 260 -1.05 -11.91 4.40
C HIS A 260 -1.40 -11.11 3.13
N SER A 261 -2.63 -10.58 3.07
CA SER A 261 -3.25 -9.90 1.93
C SER A 261 -3.30 -10.71 0.63
N GLY A 262 -3.24 -12.04 0.74
CA GLY A 262 -3.46 -12.94 -0.39
C GLY A 262 -4.95 -13.09 -0.73
N PRO A 263 -5.31 -13.58 -1.92
CA PRO A 263 -4.42 -14.13 -2.94
C PRO A 263 -3.60 -13.07 -3.70
N LEU A 264 -2.33 -13.38 -3.97
CA LEU A 264 -1.39 -12.47 -4.67
C LEU A 264 -1.94 -11.97 -6.02
N TRP A 265 -2.63 -12.84 -6.76
CA TRP A 265 -3.14 -12.52 -8.09
C TRP A 265 -4.27 -11.51 -8.05
N ASP A 266 -5.27 -11.75 -7.22
CA ASP A 266 -6.41 -10.87 -7.06
C ASP A 266 -5.97 -9.50 -6.51
N HIS A 267 -5.00 -9.50 -5.60
CA HIS A 267 -4.36 -8.28 -5.10
C HIS A 267 -3.73 -7.47 -6.24
N MET A 268 -2.85 -8.06 -7.04
CA MET A 268 -2.22 -7.35 -8.17
C MET A 268 -3.23 -6.92 -9.25
N LEU A 269 -4.17 -7.79 -9.59
CA LEU A 269 -5.18 -7.52 -10.62
C LEU A 269 -6.12 -6.40 -10.21
N GLY A 270 -6.47 -6.28 -8.94
CA GLY A 270 -7.29 -5.18 -8.42
C GLY A 270 -6.66 -3.82 -8.70
N TYR A 271 -5.39 -3.65 -8.30
CA TYR A 271 -4.65 -2.42 -8.55
C TYR A 271 -4.34 -2.19 -10.03
N TRP A 272 -4.06 -3.24 -10.81
CA TRP A 272 -3.85 -3.12 -12.25
C TRP A 272 -5.11 -2.61 -12.95
N LYS A 273 -6.27 -3.23 -12.70
CA LYS A 273 -7.56 -2.78 -13.24
C LYS A 273 -7.86 -1.33 -12.84
N ALA A 274 -7.56 -0.96 -11.59
CA ALA A 274 -7.75 0.41 -11.13
C ALA A 274 -6.86 1.41 -11.89
N SER A 275 -5.61 1.06 -12.21
CA SER A 275 -4.72 1.91 -13.02
C SER A 275 -5.15 2.12 -14.47
N LEU A 276 -6.06 1.29 -14.98
CA LEU A 276 -6.65 1.43 -16.32
C LEU A 276 -7.92 2.27 -16.33
N ARG A 277 -8.51 2.60 -15.18
CA ARG A 277 -9.77 3.35 -15.10
C ARG A 277 -9.55 4.81 -15.47
N VAL A 278 -10.52 5.34 -16.21
CA VAL A 278 -10.62 6.78 -16.51
C VAL A 278 -11.63 7.37 -15.54
N GLY A 279 -11.18 8.31 -14.70
CA GLY A 279 -11.98 8.88 -13.60
C GLY A 279 -11.78 8.11 -12.28
N GLY A 280 -11.86 8.83 -11.16
CA GLY A 280 -11.53 8.34 -9.82
C GLY A 280 -10.07 8.59 -9.41
N CYS A 281 -9.54 7.75 -8.52
CA CYS A 281 -8.18 7.90 -7.99
C CYS A 281 -7.09 7.63 -9.04
N ASN A 282 -5.96 8.33 -8.88
CA ASN A 282 -4.83 8.23 -9.80
C ASN A 282 -3.92 7.08 -9.36
N VAL A 283 -4.10 5.90 -9.95
CA VAL A 283 -3.28 4.71 -9.63
C VAL A 283 -2.09 4.60 -10.57
N LEU A 284 -0.88 4.72 -10.02
CA LEU A 284 0.38 4.40 -10.70
C LEU A 284 0.77 2.96 -10.39
N PHE A 285 0.73 2.09 -11.41
CA PHE A 285 1.19 0.71 -11.31
C PHE A 285 2.68 0.60 -11.68
N MET A 286 3.50 0.10 -10.75
CA MET A 286 4.95 -0.03 -10.85
C MET A 286 5.39 -1.48 -10.64
N ARG A 287 6.60 -1.79 -11.12
CA ARG A 287 7.23 -3.12 -10.95
C ARG A 287 8.53 -2.99 -10.20
N TYR A 288 8.74 -3.84 -9.20
CA TYR A 288 9.96 -3.88 -8.39
C TYR A 288 11.20 -4.08 -9.25
N GLU A 289 11.11 -4.88 -10.32
CA GLU A 289 12.22 -5.17 -11.22
C GLU A 289 12.63 -3.94 -12.04
N GLU A 290 11.68 -3.09 -12.43
CA GLU A 290 11.99 -1.83 -13.12
C GLU A 290 12.53 -0.79 -12.13
N LEU A 291 11.99 -0.74 -10.91
CA LEU A 291 12.52 0.09 -9.83
C LEU A 291 13.97 -0.29 -9.50
N MET A 292 14.31 -1.58 -9.53
CA MET A 292 15.69 -2.04 -9.38
C MET A 292 16.58 -1.65 -10.55
N LYS A 293 16.05 -1.68 -11.78
CA LYS A 293 16.82 -1.43 -12.99
C LYS A 293 17.16 0.04 -13.17
N ASP A 294 16.20 0.94 -12.93
CA ASP A 294 16.37 2.39 -13.05
C ASP A 294 15.49 3.12 -12.01
N PRO A 295 15.96 3.26 -10.76
CA PRO A 295 15.17 3.88 -9.71
C PRO A 295 14.88 5.36 -9.99
N ALA A 296 15.80 6.08 -10.65
CA ALA A 296 15.63 7.48 -10.99
C ALA A 296 14.49 7.68 -12.01
N ALA A 297 14.41 6.84 -13.05
CA ALA A 297 13.32 6.89 -14.01
C ALA A 297 11.96 6.57 -13.35
N GLU A 298 11.92 5.55 -12.48
CA GLU A 298 10.70 5.19 -11.76
C GLU A 298 10.25 6.28 -10.78
N LEU A 299 11.18 6.96 -10.09
CA LEU A 299 10.84 8.10 -9.23
C LEU A 299 10.36 9.30 -10.03
N LYS A 300 10.88 9.51 -11.24
CA LYS A 300 10.37 10.54 -12.13
C LYS A 300 8.91 10.25 -12.54
N ARG A 301 8.56 8.99 -12.81
CA ARG A 301 7.18 8.58 -13.06
C ARG A 301 6.27 8.83 -11.86
N VAL A 302 6.75 8.58 -10.63
CA VAL A 302 6.02 8.95 -9.40
C VAL A 302 5.78 10.46 -9.35
N ALA A 303 6.79 11.26 -9.68
CA ALA A 303 6.71 12.71 -9.67
C ALA A 303 5.72 13.28 -10.70
N GLU A 304 5.55 12.58 -11.82
CA GLU A 304 4.67 12.97 -12.93
C GLU A 304 3.20 12.55 -12.72
N VAL A 305 2.89 11.79 -11.67
CA VAL A 305 1.50 11.46 -11.34
C VAL A 305 0.72 12.75 -11.12
N ARG A 306 -0.44 12.86 -11.78
CA ARG A 306 -1.29 14.06 -11.75
C ARG A 306 -1.51 14.56 -10.32
N GLY A 307 -1.36 15.87 -10.14
CA GLY A 307 -1.50 16.55 -8.86
C GLY A 307 -0.26 16.53 -7.96
N LEU A 308 0.78 15.73 -8.27
CA LEU A 308 2.05 15.77 -7.53
C LEU A 308 2.94 16.90 -8.07
N SER A 309 2.48 18.15 -7.97
CA SER A 309 3.32 19.30 -8.30
C SER A 309 4.40 19.45 -7.25
N LEU A 310 5.54 18.79 -7.45
CA LEU A 310 6.75 19.09 -6.73
C LEU A 310 7.13 20.53 -7.07
N HIS A 311 6.69 21.51 -6.26
CA HIS A 311 6.96 22.92 -6.50
C HIS A 311 8.46 23.09 -6.82
N ALA A 312 8.75 23.45 -8.07
CA ALA A 312 10.00 24.10 -8.40
C ALA A 312 9.90 25.45 -7.71
N GLY A 313 10.64 25.62 -6.61
CA GLY A 313 10.65 26.87 -5.87
C GLY A 313 10.96 28.02 -6.83
N GLY A 314 10.02 28.96 -6.93
CA GLY A 314 10.25 30.23 -7.58
C GLY A 314 11.26 31.04 -6.77
N ALA A 315 12.52 30.96 -7.17
CA ALA A 315 13.52 32.01 -7.00
C ALA A 315 14.61 31.71 -8.03
N GLY A 316 14.85 32.67 -8.95
CA GLY A 316 15.50 32.43 -10.24
C GLY A 316 16.79 31.60 -10.19
N GLU A 317 16.79 30.45 -10.85
CA GLU A 317 18.01 29.73 -11.18
C GLU A 317 18.51 30.16 -12.57
N ARG A 318 19.50 31.06 -12.57
CA ARG A 318 20.58 30.96 -13.57
C ARG A 318 21.26 29.60 -13.38
N GLY A 319 21.61 28.95 -14.49
CA GLY A 319 21.97 27.53 -14.59
C GLY A 319 22.86 26.98 -13.46
N GLY A 320 22.37 25.91 -12.82
CA GLY A 320 23.09 25.15 -11.80
C GLY A 320 22.32 23.95 -11.21
N GLY A 321 20.99 23.93 -11.32
CA GLY A 321 20.12 22.96 -10.62
C GLY A 321 20.18 21.49 -11.07
N GLY A 322 20.90 21.12 -12.14
CA GLY A 322 21.03 19.72 -12.58
C GLY A 322 21.78 18.84 -11.58
N HIS A 323 22.89 19.35 -11.05
CA HIS A 323 23.79 18.56 -10.21
C HIS A 323 23.24 18.28 -8.81
N ARG A 324 22.54 19.26 -8.20
CA ARG A 324 21.91 19.08 -6.87
C ARG A 324 20.70 18.14 -6.88
N ARG A 325 19.99 18.03 -8.03
CA ARG A 325 18.84 17.14 -8.20
C ARG A 325 19.26 15.67 -8.17
N ASP A 326 20.33 15.31 -8.87
CA ASP A 326 20.85 13.94 -8.90
C ASP A 326 21.47 13.52 -7.57
N VAL A 327 22.09 14.44 -6.84
CA VAL A 327 22.74 14.13 -5.55
C VAL A 327 21.73 13.67 -4.50
N ARG A 328 20.56 14.32 -4.37
CA ARG A 328 19.56 13.94 -3.35
C ARG A 328 18.76 12.68 -3.71
N VAL A 329 18.55 12.41 -4.99
CA VAL A 329 17.97 11.13 -5.44
C VAL A 329 18.96 10.00 -5.16
N ARG A 330 20.25 10.21 -5.44
CA ARG A 330 21.31 9.25 -5.09
C ARG A 330 21.46 9.08 -3.58
N GLU A 331 21.29 10.12 -2.78
CA GLU A 331 21.25 10.01 -1.31
C GLU A 331 20.01 9.23 -0.85
N ALA A 332 18.84 9.44 -1.44
CA ALA A 332 17.63 8.66 -1.12
C ALA A 332 17.76 7.20 -1.56
N GLU A 333 18.39 6.93 -2.70
CA GLU A 333 18.73 5.59 -3.19
C GLU A 333 19.76 4.93 -2.27
N GLN A 334 20.79 5.67 -1.85
CA GLN A 334 21.84 5.17 -0.97
C GLN A 334 21.31 4.92 0.44
N LEU A 335 20.55 5.85 1.03
CA LEU A 335 19.92 5.69 2.34
C LEU A 335 18.84 4.60 2.30
N GLY A 336 18.01 4.56 1.25
CA GLY A 336 17.01 3.51 1.05
C GLY A 336 17.64 2.13 0.86
N GLY A 337 18.73 2.06 0.10
CA GLY A 337 19.52 0.84 -0.12
C GLY A 337 20.27 0.40 1.13
N GLU A 338 20.92 1.31 1.84
CA GLU A 338 21.60 1.06 3.12
C GLU A 338 20.62 0.64 4.21
N GLN A 339 19.42 1.21 4.26
CA GLN A 339 18.41 0.86 5.25
C GLN A 339 17.70 -0.45 4.92
N CYS A 340 17.49 -0.76 3.63
CA CYS A 340 17.13 -2.11 3.19
C CYS A 340 18.22 -3.12 3.57
N ARG A 341 19.50 -2.76 3.41
CA ARG A 341 20.62 -3.61 3.84
C ARG A 341 20.71 -3.73 5.35
N LYS A 342 20.51 -2.68 6.15
CA LYS A 342 20.53 -2.71 7.62
C LYS A 342 19.37 -3.52 8.19
N THR A 343 18.16 -3.37 7.68
CA THR A 343 17.03 -4.26 8.02
C THR A 343 17.32 -5.72 7.63
N ASN A 344 18.13 -5.92 6.58
CA ASN A 344 18.70 -7.22 6.18
C ASN A 344 20.08 -7.57 6.81
N LEU A 345 20.70 -6.76 7.69
CA LEU A 345 22.06 -6.97 8.27
C LEU A 345 22.06 -6.99 9.81
N VAL A 346 21.14 -6.26 10.46
CA VAL A 346 20.62 -6.62 11.81
C VAL A 346 19.98 -8.03 11.79
N SER A 347 19.84 -8.59 10.58
CA SER A 347 19.46 -9.93 10.19
C SER A 347 20.62 -10.94 10.06
N HIS A 348 21.88 -10.54 10.20
CA HIS A 348 23.07 -11.37 9.96
C HIS A 348 24.11 -11.33 11.09
N ASN A 349 24.10 -10.32 11.97
CA ASN A 349 24.94 -10.33 13.16
C ASN A 349 24.14 -10.76 14.40
N GLY A 350 24.03 -12.07 14.55
CA GLY A 350 23.64 -12.76 15.77
C GLY A 350 24.18 -14.17 15.67
N ARG A 351 25.50 -14.29 15.89
CA ARG A 351 26.20 -15.57 16.08
C ARG A 351 25.70 -16.25 17.34
#